data_AF-A0A9D2HDQ1-F1
#
_entry.id   AF-A0A9D2HDQ1-F1
#
_cell.length_a   1.000
_cell.length_b   1.000
_cell.length_c   1.000
_cell.angle_alpha   90.00
_cell.angle_beta   90.00
_cell.angle_gamma   90.00
#
_symmetry.space_group_name_H-M   'P 1'
#
loop_
_entity.id
_entity.type
_entity.pdbx_description
1 polymer ?
#
loop_
_entity_poly.entity_id
_entity_poly.type
_entity_poly.pdbx_seq_one_letter_code
_entity_poly.pdbx_strand_id
1 'polypeptide(L)'
;MSNGFIDWLQTVCDRIADQEEQGKALIESGDTAGYRAIMRKKAELLASLDKEGGVHLAALPAALRERARAGLRNFASGAANALSIDSVFYMSALLYPDEAKPGEPNNLERFRDELKAAL
;
A
#
# COMPACT_ATOMS: atom_id res chain seq x y z
N MET A 1 20.75 9.02 9.19
CA MET A 1 20.57 7.61 9.59
C MET A 1 19.24 7.16 9.00
N SER A 2 19.22 6.11 8.19
CA SER A 2 17.97 5.59 7.64
C SER A 2 17.24 4.78 8.73
N ASN A 3 15.92 4.87 8.78
CA ASN A 3 15.11 4.15 9.76
C ASN A 3 14.59 2.87 9.10
N GLY A 4 14.93 1.70 9.64
CA GLY A 4 14.61 0.41 9.01
C GLY A 4 13.13 0.16 8.75
N PHE A 5 12.22 0.81 9.49
CA PHE A 5 10.78 0.77 9.17
C PHE A 5 10.44 1.65 7.96
N ILE A 6 11.00 2.86 7.89
CA ILE A 6 10.75 3.78 6.77
C ILE A 6 11.35 3.22 5.48
N ASP A 7 12.54 2.61 5.54
CA ASP A 7 13.18 1.99 4.38
C ASP A 7 12.36 0.80 3.85
N TRP A 8 11.82 -0.02 4.76
CA TRP A 8 10.91 -1.10 4.39
C TRP A 8 9.62 -0.56 3.76
N LEU A 9 9.00 0.45 4.39
CA LEU A 9 7.75 1.03 3.89
C LEU A 9 7.95 1.74 2.54
N GLN A 10 9.12 2.35 2.31
CA GLN A 10 9.49 2.88 1.00
C GLN A 10 9.53 1.78 -0.06
N THR A 11 10.17 0.65 0.24
CA THR A 11 10.23 -0.51 -0.67
C THR A 11 8.83 -1.03 -1.01
N VAL A 12 7.89 -0.99 -0.06
CA VAL A 12 6.49 -1.33 -0.32
C VAL A 12 5.85 -0.31 -1.26
N CYS A 13 6.01 0.99 -1.02
CA CYS A 13 5.48 2.04 -1.90
C CYS A 13 6.00 1.87 -3.34
N ASP A 14 7.29 1.60 -3.52
CA ASP A 14 7.90 1.41 -4.83
C ASP A 14 7.28 0.21 -5.57
N ARG A 15 7.11 -0.92 -4.87
CA ARG A 15 6.44 -2.11 -5.42
C ARG A 15 4.99 -1.85 -5.82
N ILE A 16 4.27 -1.04 -5.04
CA ILE A 16 2.90 -0.64 -5.36
C ILE A 16 2.88 0.22 -6.62
N ALA A 17 3.78 1.21 -6.72
CA ALA A 17 3.90 2.06 -7.91
C ALA A 17 4.19 1.23 -9.18
N ASP A 18 5.14 0.29 -9.10
CA ASP A 18 5.44 -0.63 -10.20
C ASP A 18 4.22 -1.46 -10.62
N GLN A 19 3.42 -1.94 -9.66
CA GLN A 19 2.20 -2.69 -9.94
C GLN A 19 1.12 -1.79 -10.56
N GLU A 20 0.98 -0.54 -10.12
CA GLU A 20 0.03 0.41 -10.69
C GLU A 20 0.40 0.76 -12.14
N GLU A 21 1.68 0.98 -12.42
CA GLU A 21 2.17 1.23 -13.78
C GLU A 21 1.95 0.03 -14.70
N GLN A 22 2.30 -1.18 -14.25
CA GLN A 22 2.04 -2.41 -14.99
C GLN A 22 0.53 -2.62 -15.25
N GLY A 23 -0.30 -2.40 -14.22
CA GLY A 23 -1.75 -2.50 -14.35
C GLY A 23 -2.30 -1.52 -15.38
N LYS A 24 -1.81 -0.28 -15.37
CA LYS A 24 -2.19 0.74 -16.35
C LYS A 24 -1.83 0.33 -17.78
N ALA A 25 -0.62 -0.17 -18.01
CA ALA A 25 -0.21 -0.65 -19.33
C ALA A 25 -1.08 -1.82 -19.84
N LEU A 26 -1.45 -2.75 -18.96
CA LEU A 26 -2.29 -3.90 -19.31
C LEU A 26 -3.72 -3.50 -19.67
N ILE A 27 -4.34 -2.59 -18.92
CA ILE A 27 -5.69 -2.12 -19.25
C ILE A 27 -5.69 -1.28 -20.53
N GLU A 28 -4.64 -0.49 -20.78
CA GLU A 28 -4.45 0.26 -22.03
C GLU A 28 -4.25 -0.65 -23.26
N SER A 29 -3.62 -1.81 -23.09
CA SER A 29 -3.48 -2.82 -24.15
C SER A 29 -4.70 -3.74 -24.30
N GLY A 30 -5.75 -3.57 -23.49
CA GLY A 30 -6.95 -4.40 -23.48
C GLY A 30 -6.81 -5.74 -22.75
N ASP A 31 -5.70 -5.99 -22.07
CA ASP A 31 -5.49 -7.20 -21.26
C ASP A 31 -6.15 -7.06 -19.87
N THR A 32 -7.45 -7.26 -19.85
CA THR A 32 -8.27 -7.22 -18.62
C THR A 32 -7.93 -8.33 -17.64
N ALA A 33 -7.48 -9.50 -18.11
CA ALA A 33 -7.08 -10.61 -17.26
C ALA A 33 -5.76 -10.31 -16.54
N GLY A 34 -4.78 -9.79 -17.27
CA GLY A 34 -3.52 -9.28 -16.73
C GLY A 34 -3.76 -8.15 -15.72
N TYR A 35 -4.60 -7.17 -16.06
CA TYR A 35 -4.96 -6.08 -15.15
C TYR A 35 -5.54 -6.62 -13.83
N ARG A 36 -6.50 -7.56 -13.91
CA ARG A 36 -7.09 -8.20 -12.72
C ARG A 36 -6.03 -8.89 -11.87
N ALA A 37 -5.11 -9.63 -12.49
CA ALA A 37 -4.03 -10.33 -11.79
C ALA A 37 -3.10 -9.34 -11.05
N ILE A 38 -2.75 -8.22 -11.68
CA ILE A 38 -1.91 -7.19 -11.07
C ILE A 38 -2.60 -6.46 -9.92
N MET A 39 -3.89 -6.08 -10.08
CA MET A 39 -4.66 -5.47 -8.99
C MET A 39 -4.82 -6.41 -7.80
N ARG A 40 -5.01 -7.70 -8.07
CA ARG A 40 -5.02 -8.72 -7.02
C ARG A 40 -3.67 -8.80 -6.30
N LYS A 41 -2.56 -8.84 -7.03
CA LYS A 41 -1.20 -8.87 -6.46
C LYS A 41 -0.90 -7.64 -5.60
N LYS A 42 -1.41 -6.46 -6.00
CA LYS A 42 -1.36 -5.22 -5.20
C LYS A 42 -2.15 -5.38 -3.89
N ALA A 43 -3.38 -5.87 -3.96
CA ALA A 43 -4.21 -6.09 -2.79
C ALA A 43 -3.60 -7.16 -1.84
N GLU A 44 -3.00 -8.22 -2.37
CA GLU A 44 -2.31 -9.23 -1.56
C GLU A 44 -1.09 -8.66 -0.83
N LEU A 45 -0.32 -7.77 -1.46
CA LEU A 45 0.77 -7.03 -0.80
C LEU A 45 0.23 -6.12 0.30
N LEU A 46 -0.86 -5.38 0.03
CA LEU A 46 -1.46 -4.52 1.05
C LEU A 46 -2.03 -5.33 2.23
N ALA A 47 -2.62 -6.50 1.96
CA ALA A 47 -3.15 -7.40 2.98
C ALA A 47 -2.06 -8.00 3.88
N SER A 48 -0.81 -8.09 3.40
CA SER A 48 0.31 -8.62 4.19
C SER A 48 1.00 -7.59 5.09
N LEU A 49 0.67 -6.30 4.96
CA LEU A 49 1.40 -5.21 5.60
C LEU A 49 1.49 -5.29 7.13
N ASP A 50 0.41 -5.68 7.82
CA ASP A 50 0.45 -5.81 9.29
C ASP A 50 1.44 -6.90 9.73
N LYS A 51 1.46 -8.03 9.01
CA LYS A 51 2.35 -9.15 9.30
C LYS A 51 3.80 -8.83 8.94
N GLU A 52 4.03 -8.35 7.73
CA GLU A 52 5.38 -8.05 7.23
C GLU A 52 5.98 -6.82 7.93
N GLY A 53 5.21 -5.75 8.10
CA GLY A 53 5.67 -4.52 8.76
C GLY A 53 5.87 -4.67 10.27
N GLY A 54 5.16 -5.61 10.89
CA GLY A 54 5.24 -5.87 12.33
C GLY A 54 6.66 -6.12 12.84
N VAL A 55 7.53 -6.76 12.04
CA VAL A 55 8.92 -7.05 12.43
C VAL A 55 9.81 -5.81 12.39
N HIS A 56 9.42 -4.77 11.66
CA HIS A 56 10.18 -3.54 11.50
C HIS A 56 9.82 -2.46 12.54
N LEU A 57 8.70 -2.61 13.25
CA LEU A 57 8.20 -1.61 14.22
C LEU A 57 9.20 -1.28 15.34
N ALA A 58 10.09 -2.21 15.70
CA ALA A 58 11.11 -1.96 16.72
C ALA A 58 12.09 -0.83 16.34
N ALA A 59 12.27 -0.56 15.04
CA ALA A 59 13.11 0.51 14.53
C ALA A 59 12.51 1.92 14.75
N LEU A 60 11.22 2.02 15.03
CA LEU A 60 10.56 3.29 15.36
C LEU A 60 10.71 3.65 16.85
N PRO A 61 10.76 4.95 17.18
CA PRO A 61 10.55 5.43 18.56
C PRO A 61 9.25 4.88 19.14
N ALA A 62 9.24 4.57 20.44
CA ALA A 62 8.09 3.96 21.12
C ALA A 62 6.79 4.75 20.90
N ALA A 63 6.87 6.09 20.88
CA ALA A 63 5.74 6.99 20.65
C ALA A 63 5.06 6.82 19.28
N LEU A 64 5.77 6.30 18.26
CA LEU A 64 5.23 6.13 16.91
C LEU A 64 4.75 4.71 16.61
N ARG A 65 5.13 3.70 17.43
CA ARG A 65 4.90 2.28 17.12
C ARG A 65 3.43 1.92 17.00
N GLU A 66 2.58 2.41 17.90
CA GLU A 66 1.14 2.10 17.84
C GLU A 66 0.44 2.81 16.68
N ARG A 67 0.84 4.06 16.35
CA ARG A 67 0.36 4.74 15.13
C ARG A 67 0.75 3.95 13.89
N ALA A 68 2.01 3.51 13.80
CA ALA A 68 2.50 2.72 12.68
C ALA A 68 1.73 1.40 12.55
N ARG A 69 1.60 0.65 13.66
CA ARG A 69 0.86 -0.62 13.70
C ARG A 69 -0.61 -0.45 13.30
N ALA A 70 -1.30 0.56 13.83
CA ALA A 70 -2.69 0.83 13.49
C ALA A 70 -2.86 1.16 11.99
N GLY A 71 -1.95 1.97 11.42
CA GLY A 71 -1.96 2.27 9.99
C GLY A 71 -1.81 1.01 9.12
N LEU A 72 -0.82 0.15 9.42
CA LEU A 72 -0.62 -1.11 8.69
C LEU A 72 -1.86 -2.01 8.73
N ARG A 73 -2.51 -2.13 9.90
CA ARG A 73 -3.74 -2.91 10.04
C ARG A 73 -4.89 -2.34 9.21
N ASN A 74 -5.03 -1.02 9.11
CA ASN A 74 -6.10 -0.41 8.34
C ASN A 74 -5.94 -0.70 6.84
N PHE A 75 -4.73 -0.55 6.29
CA PHE A 75 -4.45 -0.90 4.89
C PHE A 75 -4.69 -2.40 4.65
N ALA A 76 -4.19 -3.26 5.54
CA ALA A 76 -4.34 -4.70 5.42
C ALA A 76 -5.81 -5.14 5.46
N SER A 77 -6.61 -4.54 6.35
CA SER A 77 -8.03 -4.87 6.49
C SER A 77 -8.85 -4.45 5.26
N GLY A 78 -8.59 -3.25 4.72
CA GLY A 78 -9.24 -2.79 3.49
C GLY A 78 -8.92 -3.70 2.30
N ALA A 79 -7.65 -4.10 2.17
CA ALA A 79 -7.21 -4.99 1.11
C ALA A 79 -7.76 -6.41 1.25
N ALA A 80 -7.79 -6.96 2.46
CA ALA A 80 -8.39 -8.26 2.76
C ALA A 80 -9.89 -8.28 2.41
N ASN A 81 -10.61 -7.20 2.69
CA ASN A 81 -12.01 -7.07 2.30
C ASN A 81 -12.19 -7.07 0.78
N ALA A 82 -11.38 -6.29 0.04
CA ALA A 82 -11.43 -6.26 -1.42
C ALA A 82 -11.13 -7.63 -2.05
N LEU A 83 -10.19 -8.39 -1.47
CA LEU A 83 -9.89 -9.77 -1.85
C LEU A 83 -11.03 -10.74 -1.56
N SER A 84 -11.68 -10.60 -0.40
CA SER A 84 -12.81 -11.44 0.03
C SER A 84 -13.99 -11.37 -0.95
N ILE A 85 -14.32 -10.16 -1.42
CA ILE A 85 -15.40 -9.94 -2.40
C ILE A 85 -14.95 -10.09 -3.86
N ASP A 86 -13.68 -10.45 -4.09
CA ASP A 86 -13.04 -10.65 -5.40
C ASP A 86 -13.32 -9.52 -6.43
N SER A 87 -13.35 -8.28 -5.94
CA SER A 87 -13.68 -7.11 -6.74
C SER A 87 -12.45 -6.33 -7.19
N VAL A 88 -12.14 -6.44 -8.49
CA VAL A 88 -11.04 -5.69 -9.12
C VAL A 88 -11.19 -4.18 -8.97
N PHE A 89 -12.43 -3.68 -8.97
CA PHE A 89 -12.73 -2.27 -8.76
C PHE A 89 -12.29 -1.81 -7.37
N TYR A 90 -12.68 -2.54 -6.32
CA TYR A 90 -12.23 -2.24 -4.95
C TYR A 90 -10.72 -2.40 -4.81
N MET A 91 -10.11 -3.43 -5.41
CA MET A 91 -8.66 -3.63 -5.38
C MET A 91 -7.90 -2.45 -6.00
N SER A 92 -8.40 -1.89 -7.11
CA SER A 92 -7.78 -0.72 -7.75
C SER A 92 -7.84 0.54 -6.89
N ALA A 93 -8.91 0.73 -6.12
CA ALA A 93 -9.18 1.94 -5.35
C ALA A 93 -8.56 1.99 -3.93
N LEU A 94 -7.88 0.92 -3.47
CA LEU A 94 -7.45 0.76 -2.06
C LEU A 94 -6.64 1.91 -1.45
N LEU A 95 -5.91 2.67 -2.26
CA LEU A 95 -4.94 3.68 -1.78
C LEU A 95 -5.31 5.11 -2.10
N TYR A 96 -6.40 5.33 -2.83
CA TYR A 96 -6.78 6.65 -3.30
C TYR A 96 -8.19 6.98 -2.80
N PRO A 97 -8.43 8.17 -2.22
CA PRO A 97 -9.79 8.65 -2.06
C PRO A 97 -10.45 8.86 -3.43
N ASP A 98 -11.78 8.88 -3.46
CA ASP A 98 -12.56 9.07 -4.70
C ASP A 98 -12.21 10.36 -5.46
N GLU A 99 -11.70 11.37 -4.74
CA GLU A 99 -11.33 12.69 -5.29
C GLU A 99 -9.84 12.84 -5.62
N ALA A 100 -9.05 11.75 -5.57
CA ALA A 100 -7.61 11.81 -5.82
C ALA A 100 -7.31 12.30 -7.24
N LYS A 101 -6.36 13.24 -7.35
CA LYS A 101 -5.90 13.76 -8.64
C LYS A 101 -4.64 13.03 -9.12
N PRO A 102 -4.42 12.92 -10.44
CA PRO A 102 -3.17 12.41 -10.98
C PRO A 102 -1.96 13.17 -10.43
N GLY A 103 -0.94 12.44 -9.97
CA GLY A 103 0.28 13.00 -9.41
C GLY A 103 0.23 13.33 -7.92
N GLU A 104 -0.92 13.18 -7.25
CA GLU A 104 -0.96 13.25 -5.79
C GLU A 104 -0.43 11.95 -5.16
N PRO A 105 0.29 12.03 -4.03
CA PRO A 105 0.74 10.85 -3.33
C PRO A 105 -0.46 10.05 -2.83
N ASN A 106 -0.35 8.73 -2.91
CA ASN A 106 -1.37 7.82 -2.41
C ASN A 106 -1.37 7.78 -0.87
N ASN A 107 -2.41 7.19 -0.27
CA ASN A 107 -2.57 7.16 1.18
C ASN A 107 -1.42 6.43 1.91
N LEU A 108 -0.78 5.43 1.28
CA LEU A 108 0.36 4.72 1.86
C LEU A 108 1.63 5.59 1.86
N GLU A 109 1.85 6.34 0.79
CA GLU A 109 2.95 7.30 0.67
C GLU A 109 2.80 8.46 1.66
N ARG A 110 1.58 9.01 1.78
CA ARG A 110 1.26 10.04 2.79
C ARG A 110 1.56 9.52 4.18
N PHE A 111 1.13 8.29 4.49
CA PHE A 111 1.40 7.65 5.77
C PHE A 111 2.91 7.47 6.05
N ARG A 112 3.69 7.02 5.05
CA ARG A 112 5.15 6.95 5.14
C ARG A 112 5.76 8.30 5.44
N ASP A 113 5.36 9.34 4.72
CA ASP A 113 5.93 10.67 4.82
C ASP A 113 5.58 11.35 6.16
N GLU A 114 4.37 11.13 6.67
CA GLU A 114 3.95 11.55 8.01
C GLU A 114 4.80 10.89 9.11
N LEU A 115 5.05 9.59 9.02
CA LEU A 115 5.90 8.89 9.98
C LEU A 115 7.34 9.37 9.89
N LYS A 116 7.86 9.59 8.67
CA LYS A 116 9.20 10.11 8.44
C LYS A 116 9.38 11.53 8.99
N ALA A 117 8.38 12.39 8.88
CA ALA A 117 8.40 13.74 9.42
C ALA A 117 8.31 13.78 10.96
N ALA A 118 7.84 12.70 11.59
CA ALA A 118 7.71 12.57 13.04
C ALA A 118 8.92 11.89 13.72
N LEU A 119 9.93 11.47 12.95
CA LEU A 119 11.20 10.91 13.42
C LEU A 119 12.21 12.02 13.75
#